data_AF-A0A3M1HID9-F1
#
_entry.id   AF-A0A3M1HID9-F1
#
_cell.length_a   1.000
_cell.length_b   1.000
_cell.length_c   1.000
_cell.angle_alpha   90.00
_cell.angle_beta   90.00
_cell.angle_gamma   90.00
#
_symmetry.space_group_name_H-M   'P 1'
#
loop_
_entity.id
_entity.type
_entity.pdbx_description
1 polymer ?
#
loop_
_entity_poly.entity_id
_entity_poly.type
_entity_poly.pdbx_seq_one_letter_code
_entity_poly.pdbx_strand_id
1 'polypeptide(L)'
;MVHRMGTRRRAHHHPALLSQGSSSGMTPALLLLIGLFLWLLGLGLFLHARRLRRAGGLPPGEIIYVDTGNWRRSERPLFSKRYLLTGKPDYLVRSGHQTIPVEVKSSRLRWADPYDSHKLQLAAYCLLVEDTTGEAPAYGILKYPQFTFKIPYTPQLRKHLLTTLAHMRRAMKGGERHRSHEDAALCLRCGYRSICAEALGGTES
;
A
#
# COMPACT_ATOMS: atom_id res chain seq x y z
N MET A 1 58.82 -72.67 -45.72
CA MET A 1 59.85 -71.61 -45.63
C MET A 1 59.14 -70.29 -45.35
N VAL A 2 59.71 -69.46 -44.46
CA VAL A 2 59.29 -68.12 -43.97
C VAL A 2 58.36 -68.06 -42.73
N HIS A 3 59.02 -67.94 -41.57
CA HIS A 3 58.80 -67.06 -40.40
C HIS A 3 57.45 -66.36 -40.16
N ARG A 4 56.97 -66.35 -38.90
CA ARG A 4 57.23 -65.23 -37.95
C ARG A 4 56.82 -65.54 -36.50
N MET A 5 57.71 -65.21 -35.57
CA MET A 5 57.48 -65.08 -34.12
C MET A 5 56.60 -63.86 -33.78
N GLY A 6 55.84 -63.93 -32.68
CA GLY A 6 55.03 -62.82 -32.17
C GLY A 6 54.65 -62.95 -30.68
N THR A 7 55.62 -62.68 -29.81
CA THR A 7 55.57 -62.05 -28.46
C THR A 7 54.37 -62.16 -27.50
N ARG A 8 54.73 -62.58 -26.26
CA ARG A 8 54.10 -62.40 -24.94
C ARG A 8 53.31 -61.10 -24.73
N ARG A 9 52.27 -61.16 -23.86
CA ARG A 9 52.12 -60.26 -22.69
C ARG A 9 51.12 -60.82 -21.66
N ARG A 10 51.59 -60.98 -20.41
CA ARG A 10 50.77 -61.25 -19.21
C ARG A 10 49.99 -59.98 -18.87
N ALA A 11 48.68 -60.11 -18.64
CA ALA A 11 47.88 -59.06 -18.03
C ALA A 11 47.96 -59.18 -16.50
N HIS A 12 48.48 -58.15 -15.86
CA HIS A 12 48.44 -57.96 -14.40
C HIS A 12 47.08 -57.37 -14.02
N HIS A 13 46.34 -58.05 -13.16
CA HIS A 13 45.14 -57.50 -12.53
C HIS A 13 45.53 -56.66 -11.32
N HIS A 14 45.36 -55.35 -11.39
CA HIS A 14 45.38 -54.46 -10.22
C HIS A 14 43.94 -54.33 -9.69
N PRO A 15 43.66 -54.66 -8.41
CA PRO A 15 42.38 -54.34 -7.82
C PRO A 15 42.32 -52.84 -7.51
N ALA A 16 41.29 -52.19 -8.05
CA ALA A 16 40.95 -50.80 -7.76
C ALA A 16 40.42 -50.70 -6.32
N LEU A 17 41.20 -50.10 -5.41
CA LEU A 17 40.73 -49.66 -4.11
C LEU A 17 39.94 -48.35 -4.31
N LEU A 18 38.62 -48.45 -4.21
CA LEU A 18 37.70 -47.32 -4.21
C LEU A 18 37.95 -46.45 -2.98
N SER A 19 38.45 -45.24 -3.24
CA SER A 19 38.45 -44.11 -2.31
C SER A 19 37.01 -43.78 -1.92
N GLN A 20 36.63 -44.03 -0.65
CA GLN A 20 35.38 -43.53 -0.10
C GLN A 20 35.56 -42.06 0.27
N GLY A 21 35.15 -41.16 -0.63
CA GLY A 21 34.97 -39.75 -0.29
C GLY A 21 33.77 -39.60 0.64
N SER A 22 34.02 -39.24 1.90
CA SER A 22 32.98 -38.79 2.84
C SER A 22 32.45 -37.44 2.38
N SER A 23 31.53 -37.46 1.41
CA SER A 23 30.73 -36.30 1.06
C SER A 23 29.98 -35.87 2.32
N SER A 24 30.43 -34.77 2.92
CA SER A 24 29.81 -34.13 4.08
C SER A 24 28.52 -33.45 3.62
N GLY A 25 27.56 -34.24 3.13
CA GLY A 25 26.24 -33.76 2.76
C GLY A 25 25.57 -33.21 4.02
N MET A 26 25.00 -32.00 3.91
CA MET A 26 24.12 -31.45 4.94
C MET A 26 23.12 -32.51 5.36
N THR A 27 23.13 -32.86 6.65
CA THR A 27 22.25 -33.91 7.17
C THR A 27 20.79 -33.51 6.92
N PRO A 28 19.89 -34.48 6.66
CA PRO A 28 18.47 -34.18 6.43
C PRO A 28 17.85 -33.40 7.62
N ALA A 29 18.35 -33.61 8.84
CA ALA A 29 17.97 -32.83 10.02
C ALA A 29 18.34 -31.34 9.90
N LEU A 30 19.52 -31.01 9.38
CA LEU A 30 19.96 -29.63 9.16
C LEU A 30 19.08 -28.93 8.11
N LEU A 31 18.72 -29.64 7.04
CA LEU A 31 17.79 -29.12 6.02
C LEU A 31 16.39 -28.82 6.60
N LEU A 32 15.87 -29.69 7.47
CA LEU A 32 14.58 -29.48 8.14
C LEU A 32 14.60 -28.28 9.08
N LEU A 33 15.70 -28.08 9.83
CA LEU A 33 15.87 -26.93 10.72
C LEU A 33 15.94 -25.62 9.93
N ILE A 34 16.67 -25.59 8.82
CA ILE A 34 16.74 -24.43 7.93
C ILE A 34 15.35 -24.12 7.35
N GLY A 35 14.62 -25.15 6.89
CA GLY A 35 13.26 -25.00 6.36
C GLY A 35 12.28 -24.42 7.39
N LEU A 36 12.30 -24.93 8.62
CA LEU A 36 11.47 -24.43 9.72
C LEU A 36 11.80 -22.98 10.07
N PHE A 37 13.10 -22.64 10.15
CA PHE A 37 13.55 -21.28 10.42
C PHE A 37 13.07 -20.30 9.34
N LEU A 38 13.25 -20.64 8.06
CA LEU A 38 12.79 -19.81 6.95
C LEU A 38 11.26 -19.66 6.94
N TRP A 39 10.52 -20.72 7.28
CA TRP A 39 9.06 -20.67 7.37
C TRP A 39 8.59 -19.75 8.51
N LEU A 40 9.18 -19.87 9.71
CA LEU A 40 8.88 -19.00 10.85
C LEU A 40 9.25 -17.54 10.57
N LEU A 41 10.39 -17.29 9.94
CA LEU A 41 10.81 -15.96 9.52
C LEU A 41 9.82 -15.37 8.49
N GLY A 42 9.44 -16.15 7.48
CA GLY A 42 8.45 -15.77 6.48
C GLY A 42 7.08 -15.46 7.10
N LEU A 43 6.63 -16.28 8.04
CA LEU A 43 5.39 -16.06 8.79
C LEU A 43 5.47 -14.79 9.65
N GLY A 44 6.59 -14.58 10.34
CA GLY A 44 6.85 -13.37 11.13
C GLY A 44 6.82 -12.11 10.26
N LEU A 45 7.54 -12.10 9.14
CA LEU A 45 7.53 -11.01 8.16
C LEU A 45 6.14 -10.79 7.55
N PHE A 46 5.39 -11.85 7.26
CA PHE A 46 4.03 -11.77 6.74
C PHE A 46 3.07 -11.14 7.75
N LEU A 47 3.12 -11.56 9.01
CA LEU A 47 2.30 -10.99 10.08
C LEU A 47 2.69 -9.56 10.39
N HIS A 48 3.99 -9.24 10.39
CA HIS A 48 4.50 -7.88 10.56
C HIS A 48 4.06 -6.98 9.41
N ALA A 49 4.20 -7.43 8.16
CA ALA A 49 3.70 -6.73 6.99
C ALA A 49 2.18 -6.59 7.00
N ARG A 50 1.42 -7.56 7.52
CA ARG A 50 -0.03 -7.40 7.75
C ARG A 50 -0.33 -6.36 8.83
N ARG A 51 0.49 -6.25 9.87
CA ARG A 51 0.35 -5.22 10.92
C ARG A 51 0.69 -3.83 10.37
N LEU A 52 1.79 -3.66 9.62
CA LEU A 52 2.11 -2.41 8.94
C LEU A 52 1.06 -2.03 7.89
N ARG A 53 0.59 -2.99 7.09
CA ARG A 53 -0.53 -2.79 6.16
C ARG A 53 -1.85 -2.50 6.87
N ARG A 54 -2.01 -2.80 8.16
CA ARG A 54 -3.16 -2.34 8.95
C ARG A 54 -2.94 -0.91 9.46
N ALA A 55 -1.69 -0.54 9.74
CA ALA A 55 -1.30 0.80 10.17
C ALA A 55 -1.36 1.84 9.03
N GLY A 56 -0.97 1.49 7.80
CA GLY A 56 -1.12 2.29 6.58
C GLY A 56 -2.33 1.88 5.70
N GLY A 57 -3.33 1.23 6.29
CA GLY A 57 -4.28 0.30 5.64
C GLY A 57 -5.36 0.84 4.73
N LEU A 58 -4.98 1.72 3.81
CA LEU A 58 -5.83 2.14 2.70
C LEU A 58 -5.47 1.31 1.46
N PRO A 59 -6.46 0.83 0.68
CA PRO A 59 -6.18 0.03 -0.50
C PRO A 59 -5.30 0.81 -1.48
N PRO A 60 -4.30 0.16 -2.12
CA PRO A 60 -3.64 0.77 -3.26
C PRO A 60 -4.67 1.02 -4.36
N GLY A 61 -4.51 2.12 -5.09
CA GLY A 61 -5.35 2.40 -6.23
C GLY A 61 -4.97 1.54 -7.42
N GLU A 62 -5.95 1.04 -8.17
CA GLU A 62 -5.72 0.46 -9.49
C GLU A 62 -5.57 1.60 -10.51
N ILE A 63 -4.48 1.59 -11.29
CA ILE A 63 -4.29 2.57 -12.36
C ILE A 63 -5.21 2.21 -13.51
N ILE A 64 -6.01 3.16 -13.97
CA ILE A 64 -6.97 2.96 -15.05
C ILE A 64 -6.91 4.09 -16.08
N TYR A 65 -7.34 3.79 -17.30
CA TYR A 65 -7.69 4.79 -18.30
C TYR A 65 -9.19 5.08 -18.22
N VAL A 66 -9.57 6.36 -18.12
CA VAL A 66 -10.98 6.77 -18.02
C VAL A 66 -11.26 7.81 -19.08
N ASP A 67 -12.27 7.54 -19.92
CA ASP A 67 -12.86 8.56 -20.77
C ASP A 67 -13.68 9.53 -19.92
N THR A 68 -13.34 10.82 -20.02
CA THR A 68 -13.99 11.89 -19.27
C THR A 68 -15.35 12.31 -19.82
N GLY A 69 -15.79 11.74 -20.96
CA GLY A 69 -17.03 12.14 -21.64
C GLY A 69 -18.30 12.10 -20.78
N ASN A 70 -18.36 11.26 -19.74
CA ASN A 70 -19.52 11.16 -18.84
C ASN A 70 -19.31 11.81 -17.45
N TRP A 71 -18.27 12.64 -17.29
CA TRP A 71 -17.99 13.30 -16.02
C TRP A 71 -18.83 14.55 -15.87
N ARG A 72 -19.73 14.55 -14.89
CA ARG A 72 -20.55 15.72 -14.58
C ARG A 72 -19.94 16.45 -13.39
N ARG A 73 -19.67 17.73 -13.56
CA ARG A 73 -19.15 18.55 -12.47
C ARG A 73 -20.16 18.56 -11.33
N SER A 74 -19.69 18.41 -10.10
CA SER A 74 -20.60 18.56 -8.96
C SER A 74 -20.96 20.03 -8.79
N GLU A 75 -22.22 20.38 -8.97
CA GLU A 75 -22.67 21.77 -8.83
C GLU A 75 -22.75 22.16 -7.35
N ARG A 76 -23.31 21.28 -6.52
CA ARG A 76 -23.61 21.54 -5.11
C ARG A 76 -22.86 20.57 -4.18
N PRO A 77 -22.49 21.00 -2.95
CA PRO A 77 -21.99 20.09 -1.93
C PRO A 77 -23.01 19.01 -1.59
N LEU A 78 -22.52 17.80 -1.35
CA LEU A 78 -23.29 16.72 -0.74
C LEU A 78 -23.22 16.90 0.78
N PHE A 79 -24.34 16.61 1.46
CA PHE A 79 -24.44 16.72 2.91
C PHE A 79 -25.02 15.43 3.50
N SER A 80 -24.33 14.89 4.50
CA SER A 80 -24.82 13.79 5.33
C SER A 80 -25.12 14.31 6.73
N LYS A 81 -26.42 14.28 7.10
CA LYS A 81 -26.85 14.59 8.46
C LYS A 81 -26.43 13.49 9.44
N ARG A 82 -26.47 12.23 9.00
CA ARG A 82 -26.07 11.06 9.80
C ARG A 82 -24.61 11.13 10.24
N TYR A 83 -23.73 11.54 9.33
CA TYR A 83 -22.30 11.61 9.58
C TYR A 83 -21.81 13.03 9.89
N LEU A 84 -22.68 14.05 9.94
CA LEU A 84 -22.30 15.45 10.12
C LEU A 84 -21.11 15.82 9.21
N LEU A 85 -21.22 15.46 7.94
CA LEU A 85 -20.18 15.61 6.94
C LEU A 85 -20.77 16.37 5.76
N THR A 86 -20.01 17.34 5.26
CA THR A 86 -20.31 18.04 4.01
C THR A 86 -19.08 17.96 3.12
N GLY A 87 -19.28 17.90 1.81
CA GLY A 87 -18.19 17.83 0.87
C GLY A 87 -18.68 17.97 -0.57
N LYS A 88 -17.85 18.60 -1.40
CA LYS A 88 -18.14 18.77 -2.83
C LYS A 88 -17.07 18.03 -3.63
N PRO A 89 -17.35 16.84 -4.18
CA PRO A 89 -16.43 16.22 -5.12
C PRO A 89 -16.30 17.09 -6.38
N ASP A 90 -15.18 17.00 -7.10
CA ASP A 90 -15.01 17.77 -8.34
C ASP A 90 -16.02 17.32 -9.40
N TYR A 91 -16.19 16.00 -9.56
CA TYR A 91 -17.13 15.41 -10.49
C TYR A 91 -17.86 14.21 -9.89
N LEU A 92 -19.02 13.92 -10.46
CA LEU A 92 -19.80 12.70 -10.27
C LEU A 92 -19.98 12.03 -11.64
N VAL A 93 -19.78 10.71 -11.67
CA VAL A 93 -19.94 9.88 -12.87
C VAL A 93 -21.05 8.87 -12.61
N ARG A 94 -21.93 8.66 -13.59
CA ARG A 94 -22.91 7.57 -13.53
C ARG A 94 -22.34 6.33 -14.22
N SER A 95 -22.34 5.21 -13.52
CA SER A 95 -21.90 3.90 -14.03
C SER A 95 -22.97 2.87 -13.69
N GLY A 96 -23.89 2.63 -14.63
CA GLY A 96 -25.13 1.90 -14.34
C GLY A 96 -25.94 2.64 -13.27
N HIS A 97 -26.29 1.95 -12.19
CA HIS A 97 -27.01 2.54 -11.06
C HIS A 97 -26.09 3.34 -10.12
N GLN A 98 -24.79 3.06 -10.12
CA GLN A 98 -23.84 3.65 -9.19
C GLN A 98 -23.49 5.10 -9.55
N THR A 99 -23.34 5.92 -8.51
CA THR A 99 -22.77 7.26 -8.60
C THR A 99 -21.32 7.22 -8.12
N ILE A 100 -20.36 7.46 -8.98
CA ILE A 100 -18.93 7.37 -8.66
C ILE A 100 -18.38 8.77 -8.44
N PRO A 101 -17.88 9.11 -7.25
CA PRO A 101 -17.24 10.40 -7.01
C PRO A 101 -15.84 10.43 -7.61
N VAL A 102 -15.46 11.61 -8.11
CA VAL A 102 -14.14 11.87 -8.67
C VAL A 102 -13.53 13.09 -8.00
N GLU A 103 -12.28 12.94 -7.59
CA GLU A 103 -11.45 14.01 -7.02
C GLU A 103 -10.21 14.22 -7.88
N VAL A 104 -9.94 15.47 -8.24
CA VAL A 104 -8.80 15.87 -9.07
C VAL A 104 -7.74 16.54 -8.20
N LYS A 105 -6.49 16.11 -8.37
CA LYS A 105 -5.32 16.68 -7.70
C LYS A 105 -4.40 17.33 -8.73
N SER A 106 -3.94 18.54 -8.43
CA SER A 106 -2.97 19.26 -9.26
C SER A 106 -1.53 18.83 -8.97
N SER A 107 -1.25 18.37 -7.75
CA SER A 107 0.07 17.85 -7.35
C SER A 107 0.47 16.65 -8.20
N ARG A 108 1.74 16.55 -8.59
CA ARG A 108 2.29 15.33 -9.20
C ARG A 108 2.67 14.32 -8.12
N LEU A 109 2.57 13.04 -8.46
CA LEU A 109 3.06 11.96 -7.60
C LEU A 109 4.50 11.60 -7.98
N ARG A 110 5.29 11.19 -6.98
CA ARG A 110 6.63 10.64 -7.22
C ARG A 110 6.57 9.19 -7.70
N TRP A 111 5.57 8.44 -7.23
CA TRP A 111 5.36 7.02 -7.51
C TRP A 111 3.87 6.80 -7.79
N ALA A 112 3.52 5.69 -8.42
CA ALA A 112 2.13 5.37 -8.72
C ALA A 112 1.36 4.83 -7.50
N ASP A 113 1.40 5.58 -6.39
CA ASP A 113 0.63 5.33 -5.16
C ASP A 113 0.06 6.65 -4.63
N PRO A 114 -1.27 6.80 -4.58
CA PRO A 114 -1.91 7.98 -4.02
C PRO A 114 -1.65 8.18 -2.53
N TYR A 115 -1.47 9.43 -2.11
CA TYR A 115 -1.36 9.77 -0.70
C TYR A 115 -2.58 9.30 0.11
N ASP A 116 -2.33 8.83 1.33
CA ASP A 116 -3.39 8.34 2.22
C ASP A 116 -4.45 9.39 2.54
N SER A 117 -4.04 10.65 2.69
CA SER A 117 -4.96 11.78 2.89
C SER A 117 -5.91 11.96 1.70
N HIS A 118 -5.43 11.76 0.48
CA HIS A 118 -6.25 11.84 -0.74
C HIS A 118 -7.20 10.64 -0.85
N LYS A 119 -6.76 9.44 -0.46
CA LYS A 119 -7.63 8.25 -0.37
C LYS A 119 -8.74 8.43 0.66
N LEU A 120 -8.43 8.98 1.84
CA LEU A 120 -9.43 9.28 2.88
C LEU A 120 -10.40 10.39 2.47
N GLN A 121 -9.91 11.44 1.79
CA GLN A 121 -10.78 12.49 1.26
C GLN A 121 -11.75 11.92 0.22
N LEU A 122 -11.27 11.10 -0.73
CA LEU A 122 -12.13 10.43 -1.70
C LEU A 122 -13.15 9.51 -1.00
N ALA A 123 -12.73 8.77 0.03
CA ALA A 123 -13.64 7.94 0.83
C ALA A 123 -14.74 8.76 1.50
N ALA A 124 -14.45 10.01 1.89
CA ALA A 124 -15.45 10.93 2.44
C ALA A 124 -16.54 11.24 1.40
N TYR A 125 -16.18 11.42 0.13
CA TYR A 125 -17.16 11.58 -0.94
C TYR A 125 -17.92 10.29 -1.23
N CYS A 126 -17.27 9.13 -1.18
CA CYS A 126 -17.98 7.84 -1.30
C CYS A 126 -19.03 7.68 -0.20
N LEU A 127 -18.70 8.05 1.05
CA LEU A 127 -19.65 8.02 2.17
C LEU A 127 -20.80 9.01 1.98
N LEU A 128 -20.52 10.21 1.45
CA LEU A 128 -21.54 11.21 1.15
C LEU A 128 -22.48 10.73 0.04
N VAL A 129 -21.94 10.10 -1.00
CA VAL A 129 -22.75 9.46 -2.04
C VAL A 129 -23.60 8.35 -1.43
N GLU A 130 -23.01 7.40 -0.68
CA GLU A 130 -23.72 6.31 0.00
C GLU A 130 -24.92 6.82 0.80
N ASP A 131 -24.73 7.85 1.62
CA ASP A 131 -25.78 8.38 2.50
C ASP A 131 -26.84 9.18 1.75
N THR A 132 -26.47 9.87 0.66
CA THR A 132 -27.40 10.73 -0.10
C THR A 132 -28.18 9.99 -1.19
N THR A 133 -27.60 8.93 -1.76
CA THR A 133 -28.25 8.12 -2.81
C THR A 133 -28.80 6.80 -2.29
N GLY A 134 -28.42 6.37 -1.09
CA GLY A 134 -28.79 5.08 -0.51
C GLY A 134 -28.01 3.89 -1.10
N GLU A 135 -27.06 4.15 -2.00
CA GLU A 135 -26.26 3.11 -2.67
C GLU A 135 -24.78 3.42 -2.52
N ALA A 136 -24.03 2.49 -1.90
CA ALA A 136 -22.59 2.63 -1.77
C ALA A 136 -21.91 2.47 -3.14
N PRO A 137 -21.06 3.43 -3.57
CA PRO A 137 -20.26 3.24 -4.77
C PRO A 137 -19.24 2.12 -4.54
N ALA A 138 -18.97 1.30 -5.56
CA ALA A 138 -17.95 0.25 -5.45
C ALA A 138 -16.53 0.83 -5.30
N TYR A 139 -16.31 2.05 -5.81
CA TYR A 139 -15.03 2.75 -5.80
C TYR A 139 -15.23 4.25 -5.98
N GLY A 140 -14.17 5.03 -5.75
CA GLY A 140 -14.05 6.40 -6.23
C GLY A 140 -12.86 6.56 -7.17
N ILE A 141 -12.76 7.68 -7.86
CA ILE A 141 -11.67 7.97 -8.81
C ILE A 141 -10.81 9.13 -8.28
N LEU A 142 -9.50 8.90 -8.18
CA LEU A 142 -8.50 9.94 -7.93
C LEU A 142 -7.72 10.24 -9.21
N LYS A 143 -7.86 11.45 -9.75
CA LYS A 143 -7.14 11.89 -10.94
C LYS A 143 -6.00 12.84 -10.58
N TYR A 144 -4.78 12.39 -10.80
CA TYR A 144 -3.57 13.21 -10.81
C TYR A 144 -3.21 13.58 -12.25
N PRO A 145 -2.26 14.50 -12.48
CA PRO A 145 -1.85 14.85 -13.84
C PRO A 145 -1.26 13.68 -14.64
N GLN A 146 -0.64 12.72 -13.94
CA GLN A 146 0.09 11.59 -14.54
C GLN A 146 -0.66 10.26 -14.43
N PHE A 147 -1.54 10.12 -13.44
CA PHE A 147 -2.14 8.84 -13.07
C PHE A 147 -3.60 9.04 -12.70
N THR A 148 -4.45 8.13 -13.15
CA THR A 148 -5.83 8.04 -12.69
C THR A 148 -6.00 6.73 -11.95
N PHE A 149 -6.46 6.82 -10.70
CA PHE A 149 -6.62 5.66 -9.83
C PHE A 149 -8.09 5.40 -9.53
N LYS A 150 -8.47 4.13 -9.60
CA LYS A 150 -9.69 3.60 -9.01
C LYS A 150 -9.37 3.11 -7.61
N ILE A 151 -9.99 3.73 -6.62
CA ILE A 151 -9.82 3.37 -5.20
C ILE A 151 -11.05 2.60 -4.74
N PRO A 152 -10.93 1.28 -4.45
CA PRO A 152 -12.05 0.50 -3.95
C PRO A 152 -12.62 1.09 -2.64
N TYR A 153 -13.94 1.30 -2.58
CA TYR A 153 -14.60 1.77 -1.37
C TYR A 153 -14.93 0.60 -0.45
N THR A 154 -13.89 0.04 0.16
CA THR A 154 -14.01 -1.15 1.00
C THR A 154 -14.60 -0.84 2.38
N PRO A 155 -15.19 -1.83 3.07
CA PRO A 155 -15.60 -1.68 4.47
C PRO A 155 -14.46 -1.20 5.39
N GLN A 156 -13.22 -1.60 5.10
CA GLN A 156 -12.03 -1.18 5.83
C GLN A 156 -11.73 0.31 5.61
N LEU A 157 -11.77 0.78 4.35
CA LEU A 157 -11.58 2.19 4.03
C LEU A 157 -12.68 3.06 4.67
N ARG A 158 -13.94 2.60 4.60
CA ARG A 158 -15.07 3.24 5.29
C ARG A 158 -14.87 3.30 6.80
N LYS A 159 -14.46 2.20 7.44
CA LYS A 159 -14.17 2.16 8.88
C LYS A 159 -13.01 3.08 9.25
N HIS A 160 -11.97 3.14 8.43
CA HIS A 160 -10.84 4.04 8.63
C HIS A 160 -11.33 5.48 8.62
N LEU A 161 -12.07 5.90 7.58
CA LEU A 161 -12.67 7.22 7.51
C LEU A 161 -13.51 7.57 8.75
N LEU A 162 -14.44 6.69 9.15
CA LEU A 162 -15.30 6.94 10.31
C LEU A 162 -14.50 7.06 11.61
N THR A 163 -13.45 6.25 11.76
CA THR A 163 -12.52 6.36 12.88
C THR A 163 -11.82 7.72 12.86
N THR A 164 -11.27 8.13 11.71
CA THR A 164 -10.61 9.42 11.55
C THR A 164 -11.55 10.59 11.87
N LEU A 165 -12.78 10.58 11.37
CA LEU A 165 -13.78 11.60 11.71
C LEU A 165 -14.08 11.64 13.21
N ALA A 166 -14.18 10.49 13.87
CA ALA A 166 -14.38 10.42 15.31
C ALA A 166 -13.16 10.98 16.08
N HIS A 167 -11.94 10.67 15.64
CA HIS A 167 -10.71 11.27 16.18
C HIS A 167 -10.71 12.78 16.02
N MET A 168 -11.02 13.32 14.84
CA MET A 168 -11.11 14.76 14.58
C MET A 168 -12.15 15.42 15.49
N ARG A 169 -13.33 14.84 15.67
CA ARG A 169 -14.37 15.38 16.56
C ARG A 169 -13.95 15.40 18.02
N ARG A 170 -13.29 14.33 18.51
CA ARG A 170 -12.71 14.33 19.86
C ARG A 170 -11.60 15.38 19.96
N ALA A 171 -10.80 15.53 18.91
CA ALA A 171 -9.72 16.50 18.85
C ALA A 171 -10.24 17.95 18.93
N MET A 172 -11.38 18.25 18.28
CA MET A 172 -12.01 19.57 18.36
C MET A 172 -12.67 19.85 19.72
N LYS A 173 -13.06 18.81 20.48
CA LYS A 173 -13.68 18.99 21.81
C LYS A 173 -12.66 19.14 22.94
N GLY A 174 -11.53 18.44 22.86
CA GLY A 174 -10.44 18.62 23.82
C GLY A 174 -9.61 19.86 23.47
N GLY A 175 -9.03 20.50 24.50
CA GLY A 175 -8.28 21.75 24.39
C GLY A 175 -6.98 21.64 23.58
N GLU A 176 -5.86 21.99 24.21
CA GLU A 176 -4.56 22.16 23.55
C GLU A 176 -4.13 20.97 22.68
N ARG A 177 -3.50 21.27 21.53
CA ARG A 177 -3.05 20.29 20.54
C ARG A 177 -1.57 20.48 20.26
N HIS A 178 -0.83 19.41 20.47
CA HIS A 178 0.59 19.36 20.18
C HIS A 178 0.87 18.85 18.76
N ARG A 179 1.99 19.30 18.19
CA ARG A 179 2.56 18.77 16.95
C ARG A 179 2.72 17.25 17.04
N SER A 180 2.32 16.55 15.98
CA SER A 180 2.27 15.08 15.98
C SER A 180 3.35 14.39 15.12
N HIS A 181 4.38 15.12 14.69
CA HIS A 181 5.40 14.63 13.77
C HIS A 181 6.74 15.33 14.00
N GLU A 182 7.86 14.68 13.68
CA GLU A 182 9.22 15.24 13.69
C GLU A 182 9.71 15.76 12.32
N ASP A 183 8.80 15.96 11.38
CA ASP A 183 9.11 16.44 10.02
C ASP A 183 9.14 17.98 9.91
N ALA A 184 10.34 18.56 9.76
CA ALA A 184 10.51 20.00 9.57
C ALA A 184 9.90 20.53 8.26
N ALA A 185 9.87 19.73 7.19
CA ALA A 185 9.31 20.13 5.90
C ALA A 185 7.78 20.30 5.97
N LEU A 186 7.09 19.51 6.81
CA LEU A 186 5.67 19.74 7.12
C LEU A 186 5.48 21.03 7.91
N CYS A 187 6.31 21.30 8.92
CA CYS A 187 6.26 22.56 9.68
C CYS A 187 6.52 23.80 8.79
N LEU A 188 7.41 23.71 7.80
CA LEU A 188 7.71 24.82 6.87
C LEU A 188 6.54 25.17 5.94
N ARG A 189 5.69 24.19 5.61
CA ARG A 189 4.49 24.38 4.76
C ARG A 189 3.20 24.54 5.58
N CYS A 190 3.29 24.54 6.91
CA CYS A 190 2.13 24.64 7.79
C CYS A 190 1.63 26.09 7.86
N GLY A 191 0.36 26.32 7.55
CA GLY A 191 -0.26 27.65 7.64
C GLY A 191 -0.31 28.24 9.05
N TYR A 192 -0.14 27.41 10.09
CA TYR A 192 -0.10 27.84 11.50
C TYR A 192 1.32 28.01 12.04
N ARG A 193 2.36 27.90 11.19
CA ARG A 193 3.76 27.91 11.62
C ARG A 193 4.11 29.12 12.49
N SER A 194 3.67 30.32 12.10
CA SER A 194 4.02 31.58 12.77
C SER A 194 3.49 31.69 14.21
N ILE A 195 2.49 30.89 14.58
CA ILE A 195 1.87 30.90 15.91
C ILE A 195 2.07 29.58 16.65
N CYS A 196 2.78 28.61 16.06
CA CYS A 196 3.01 27.30 16.65
C CYS A 196 4.31 27.33 17.45
N ALA A 197 4.21 27.28 18.79
CA ALA A 197 5.38 27.25 19.68
C ALA A 197 6.26 26.00 19.50
N GLU A 198 5.74 24.95 18.85
CA GLU A 198 6.43 23.69 18.60
C GLU A 198 6.93 23.55 17.15
N ALA A 199 6.94 24.64 16.38
CA ALA A 199 7.36 24.61 14.98
C ALA A 199 8.84 24.23 14.83
N LEU A 200 9.11 23.22 14.00
CA LEU A 200 10.48 22.79 13.68
C LEU A 200 11.16 23.66 12.62
N GLY A 201 12.49 23.74 12.63
CA GLY A 201 13.29 24.37 11.58
C GLY A 201 13.31 25.90 11.61
N GLY A 202 13.16 26.51 12.80
CA GLY A 202 13.54 27.90 13.02
C GLY A 202 15.06 28.02 13.16
N THR A 203 15.63 29.13 12.71
CA THR A 203 16.98 29.55 13.12
C THR A 203 16.86 30.10 14.54
N GLU A 204 17.52 29.47 15.51
CA GLU A 204 17.75 30.09 16.81
C GLU A 204 18.37 31.47 16.57
N SER A 205 17.79 32.51 17.17
CA SER A 205 18.30 33.88 17.14
C SER A 205 19.04 34.16 18.43
#